data_AF-A0A559ID22-F1
#
_entry.id   AF-A0A559ID22-F1
#
_cell.length_a   1.000
_cell.length_b   1.000
_cell.length_c   1.000
_cell.angle_alpha   90.00
_cell.angle_beta   90.00
_cell.angle_gamma   90.00
#
_symmetry.space_group_name_H-M   'P 1'
#
loop_
_entity.id
_entity.type
_entity.pdbx_description
1 polymer ?
#
loop_
_entity_poly.entity_id
_entity_poly.type
_entity_poly.pdbx_seq_one_letter_code
_entity_poly.pdbx_strand_id
1 'polypeptide(L)'
;MKITYNDFIHFCRKFEEANEFEFNEENLIDFIDEKHYRHKNAKYMYDATYRNDNENKLAVTIYLLEDDTIAWELLAHWYDAKEKLDQIYDSMFLIKEKQNQFDSLNNDREQVHQLLLQLEDYLQKADNGEMFHSDILSRIGLRKFIPKHTVLATTWHIDDIRDRFPSSTTDDALYDALSEIEAALSDAAVREGWEVISLLIGAEHDEERK
;
A
#
# COMPACT_ATOMS: atom_id res chain seq x y z
N MET A 1 -5.04 1.64 3.29
CA MET A 1 -4.97 0.85 4.54
C MET A 1 -6.39 0.60 5.03
N LYS A 2 -6.75 -0.61 5.47
CA LYS A 2 -8.10 -0.91 5.97
C LYS A 2 -8.17 -0.60 7.48
N ILE A 3 -8.89 0.44 7.89
CA ILE A 3 -9.03 0.80 9.31
C ILE A 3 -10.02 -0.16 9.96
N THR A 4 -9.61 -0.82 11.04
CA THR A 4 -10.50 -1.75 11.76
C THR A 4 -11.38 -1.00 12.77
N TYR A 5 -12.45 -1.65 13.22
CA TYR A 5 -13.25 -1.15 14.34
C TYR A 5 -12.41 -0.84 15.59
N ASN A 6 -11.43 -1.69 15.92
CA ASN A 6 -10.54 -1.45 17.06
C ASN A 6 -9.63 -0.23 16.84
N ASP A 7 -9.19 0.02 15.61
CA ASP A 7 -8.45 1.24 15.26
C ASP A 7 -9.32 2.49 15.42
N PHE A 8 -10.60 2.41 15.03
CA PHE A 8 -11.58 3.48 15.22
C PHE A 8 -11.84 3.78 16.71
N ILE A 9 -12.07 2.75 17.54
CA ILE A 9 -12.22 2.92 18.99
C ILE A 9 -10.96 3.53 19.61
N HIS A 10 -9.78 3.11 19.15
CA HIS A 10 -8.52 3.66 19.63
C HIS A 10 -8.38 5.13 19.27
N PHE A 11 -8.77 5.53 18.05
CA PHE A 11 -8.79 6.92 17.61
C PHE A 11 -9.74 7.78 18.46
N CYS A 12 -10.99 7.35 18.66
CA CYS A 12 -11.96 8.06 19.49
C CYS A 12 -11.47 8.22 20.93
N ARG A 13 -10.90 7.16 21.52
CA ARG A 13 -10.33 7.22 22.87
C ARG A 13 -9.20 8.24 23.00
N LYS A 14 -8.31 8.27 22.01
CA LYS A 14 -7.17 9.20 22.00
C LYS A 14 -7.59 10.65 21.77
N PHE A 15 -8.67 10.86 21.02
CA PHE A 15 -9.28 12.18 20.91
C PHE A 15 -9.87 12.66 22.24
N GLU A 16 -10.64 11.83 22.96
CA GLU A 16 -11.18 12.18 24.29
C GLU A 16 -10.08 12.41 25.32
N GLU A 17 -9.07 11.54 25.38
CA GLU A 17 -7.89 11.69 26.25
C GLU A 17 -7.17 13.03 25.98
N ALA A 18 -6.99 13.40 24.72
CA ALA A 18 -6.34 14.66 24.35
C ALA A 18 -7.17 15.89 24.73
N ASN A 19 -8.48 15.74 24.99
CA ASN A 19 -9.40 16.80 25.38
C ASN A 19 -9.82 16.74 26.87
N GLU A 20 -9.11 15.94 27.67
CA GLU A 20 -9.36 15.76 29.11
C GLU A 20 -10.77 15.26 29.42
N PHE A 21 -11.24 14.32 28.61
CA PHE A 21 -12.48 13.60 28.81
C PHE A 21 -12.21 12.10 28.89
N GLU A 22 -13.08 11.39 29.61
CA GLU A 22 -13.05 9.94 29.66
C GLU A 22 -13.83 9.39 28.46
N PHE A 23 -13.22 8.43 27.76
CA PHE A 23 -13.89 7.72 26.68
C PHE A 23 -15.08 6.94 27.24
N ASN A 24 -16.30 7.32 26.83
CA ASN A 24 -17.52 6.59 27.16
C ASN A 24 -17.99 5.77 25.95
N GLU A 25 -17.98 4.45 26.07
CA GLU A 25 -18.43 3.53 25.03
C GLU A 25 -19.95 3.64 24.75
N GLU A 26 -20.75 4.16 25.69
CA GLU A 26 -22.19 4.41 25.47
C GLU A 26 -22.47 5.50 24.43
N ASN A 27 -21.49 6.35 24.13
CA ASN A 27 -21.59 7.37 23.07
C ASN A 27 -21.31 6.79 21.67
N LEU A 28 -20.98 5.49 21.60
CA LEU A 28 -20.85 4.77 20.35
C LEU A 28 -22.24 4.35 19.87
N ILE A 29 -22.58 4.76 18.65
CA ILE A 29 -23.82 4.39 17.99
C ILE A 29 -23.47 3.49 16.81
N ASP A 30 -23.96 2.27 16.85
CA ASP A 30 -23.92 1.32 15.74
C ASP A 30 -25.10 1.62 14.79
N PHE A 31 -24.80 1.92 13.53
CA PHE A 31 -25.79 2.29 12.53
C PHE A 31 -26.35 1.04 11.84
N ILE A 32 -27.06 0.21 12.59
CA ILE A 32 -27.89 -0.88 12.02
C ILE A 32 -29.33 -0.39 11.74
N ASP A 33 -29.73 0.79 12.22
CA ASP A 33 -31.12 1.24 12.20
C ASP A 33 -31.34 2.53 11.39
N GLU A 34 -32.23 2.47 10.38
CA GLU A 34 -32.50 3.41 9.27
C GLU A 34 -32.99 4.83 9.68
N LYS A 35 -32.83 5.23 10.94
CA LYS A 35 -33.40 6.50 11.47
C LYS A 35 -32.41 7.65 11.66
N HIS A 36 -31.11 7.43 11.48
CA HIS A 36 -30.11 8.48 11.68
C HIS A 36 -29.59 9.02 10.34
N TYR A 37 -30.12 10.18 9.95
CA TYR A 37 -30.02 10.77 8.61
C TYR A 37 -28.70 11.51 8.28
N ARG A 38 -27.60 11.34 9.03
CA ARG A 38 -26.46 12.26 8.89
C ARG A 38 -25.35 11.82 7.94
N HIS A 39 -25.07 10.51 7.80
CA HIS A 39 -24.16 10.00 6.77
C HIS A 39 -24.60 8.63 6.26
N LYS A 40 -24.95 8.53 4.96
CA LYS A 40 -25.55 7.32 4.35
C LYS A 40 -24.64 6.09 4.35
N ASN A 41 -23.34 6.27 4.58
CA ASN A 41 -22.33 5.21 4.46
C ASN A 41 -21.51 5.05 5.76
N ALA A 42 -22.06 5.45 6.91
CA ALA A 42 -21.38 5.26 8.20
C ALA A 42 -21.72 3.87 8.76
N LYS A 43 -20.68 3.07 9.07
CA LYS A 43 -20.79 1.81 9.81
C LYS A 43 -20.99 2.09 11.31
N TYR A 44 -20.18 3.01 11.86
CA TYR A 44 -20.21 3.39 13.26
C TYR A 44 -20.10 4.89 13.42
N MET A 45 -20.67 5.41 14.51
CA MET A 45 -20.58 6.81 14.89
C MET A 45 -20.18 6.92 16.36
N TYR A 46 -19.41 7.95 16.69
CA TYR A 46 -19.05 8.29 18.04
C TYR A 46 -19.31 9.78 18.29
N ASP A 47 -20.14 10.09 19.29
CA ASP A 47 -20.38 11.45 19.75
C ASP A 47 -19.33 11.85 20.79
N ALA A 48 -18.35 12.63 20.32
CA ALA A 48 -17.22 13.10 21.09
C ALA A 48 -17.38 14.54 21.59
N THR A 49 -16.56 14.91 22.57
CA THR A 49 -16.49 16.30 23.07
C THR A 49 -15.11 16.91 22.87
N TYR A 50 -15.06 18.05 22.18
CA TYR A 50 -13.86 18.89 22.10
C TYR A 50 -13.91 19.98 23.17
N ARG A 51 -12.78 20.24 23.83
CA ARG A 51 -12.59 21.38 24.74
C ARG A 51 -11.54 22.32 24.15
N ASN A 52 -11.92 23.57 23.91
CA ASN A 52 -10.99 24.58 23.45
C ASN A 52 -10.23 25.26 24.60
N ASP A 53 -9.28 26.13 24.27
CA ASP A 53 -8.45 26.86 25.24
C ASP A 53 -9.24 27.81 26.16
N ASN A 54 -10.48 28.14 25.79
CA ASN A 54 -11.41 28.92 26.61
C ASN A 54 -12.36 28.03 27.43
N GLU A 55 -12.05 26.75 27.56
CA GLU A 55 -12.85 25.71 28.24
C GLU A 55 -14.27 25.47 27.67
N ASN A 56 -14.58 26.02 26.50
CA ASN A 56 -15.86 25.77 25.85
C ASN A 56 -15.90 24.34 25.30
N LYS A 57 -17.04 23.67 25.54
CA LYS A 57 -17.30 22.30 25.08
C LYS A 57 -18.08 22.31 23.78
N LEU A 58 -17.62 21.50 22.82
CA LEU A 58 -18.20 21.40 21.49
C LEU A 58 -18.44 19.93 21.14
N ALA A 59 -19.61 19.65 20.58
CA ALA A 59 -19.91 18.32 20.05
C ALA A 59 -19.14 18.09 18.75
N VAL A 60 -18.45 16.96 18.67
CA VAL A 60 -17.73 16.47 17.50
C VAL A 60 -18.28 15.10 17.20
N THR A 61 -18.74 14.86 15.98
CA THR A 61 -19.19 13.52 15.60
C THR A 61 -18.14 12.87 14.73
N ILE A 62 -17.67 11.68 15.11
CA ILE A 62 -16.64 10.92 14.41
C ILE A 62 -17.29 9.66 13.81
N TYR A 63 -16.97 9.32 12.57
CA TYR A 63 -17.56 8.22 11.82
C TYR A 63 -16.50 7.23 11.37
N LEU A 64 -16.83 5.94 11.40
CA LEU A 64 -16.17 4.91 10.59
C LEU A 64 -17.07 4.61 9.38
N LEU A 65 -16.56 4.85 8.18
CA LEU A 65 -17.30 4.69 6.93
C LEU A 65 -17.21 3.26 6.37
N GLU A 66 -18.09 2.94 5.42
CA GLU A 66 -18.15 1.63 4.76
C GLU A 66 -16.86 1.24 4.02
N ASP A 67 -16.12 2.22 3.52
CA ASP A 67 -14.82 2.04 2.87
C ASP A 67 -13.64 1.90 3.88
N ASP A 68 -13.95 1.76 5.17
CA ASP A 68 -12.99 1.63 6.26
C ASP A 68 -12.09 2.87 6.41
N THR A 69 -12.69 4.06 6.24
CA THR A 69 -12.06 5.36 6.52
C THR A 69 -12.71 6.04 7.73
N ILE A 70 -11.94 6.87 8.44
CA ILE A 70 -12.47 7.69 9.54
C ILE A 70 -12.76 9.09 9.02
N ALA A 71 -13.96 9.60 9.30
CA ALA A 71 -14.37 10.96 8.99
C ALA A 71 -14.93 11.64 10.24
N TRP A 72 -15.09 12.97 10.21
CA TRP A 72 -15.70 13.70 11.32
C TRP A 72 -16.47 14.92 10.85
N GLU A 73 -17.52 15.27 11.59
CA GLU A 73 -18.36 16.45 11.40
C GLU A 73 -18.21 17.39 12.61
N LEU A 74 -18.06 18.68 12.31
CA LEU A 74 -17.93 19.77 13.28
C LEU A 74 -19.05 20.78 13.04
N LEU A 75 -19.74 21.20 14.10
CA LEU A 75 -20.70 22.30 14.02
C LEU A 75 -19.97 23.65 13.84
N ALA A 76 -19.75 24.04 12.58
CA ALA A 76 -19.29 25.33 12.04
C ALA A 76 -18.17 26.10 12.79
N HIS A 77 -17.09 26.40 12.05
CA HIS A 77 -16.01 27.39 12.33
C HIS A 77 -15.02 27.11 13.48
N TRP A 78 -14.80 25.85 13.86
CA TRP A 78 -13.81 25.48 14.89
C TRP A 78 -12.58 24.81 14.28
N TYR A 79 -11.72 25.62 13.65
CA TYR A 79 -10.49 25.15 12.99
C TYR A 79 -9.56 24.39 13.94
N ASP A 80 -9.51 24.77 15.21
CA ASP A 80 -8.65 24.13 16.23
C ASP A 80 -9.06 22.69 16.52
N ALA A 81 -10.36 22.40 16.52
CA ALA A 81 -10.88 21.04 16.70
C ALA A 81 -10.52 20.16 15.49
N LYS A 82 -10.62 20.73 14.28
CA LYS A 82 -10.21 20.06 13.04
C LYS A 82 -8.71 19.75 13.06
N GLU A 83 -7.88 20.73 13.40
CA GLU A 83 -6.42 20.55 13.43
C GLU A 83 -6.01 19.46 14.42
N LYS A 84 -6.66 19.39 15.59
CA LYS A 84 -6.38 18.35 16.58
C LYS A 84 -6.81 16.95 16.10
N LEU A 85 -7.94 16.85 15.41
CA LEU A 85 -8.38 15.58 14.78
C LEU A 85 -7.41 15.15 13.68
N ASP A 86 -7.01 16.08 12.80
CA ASP A 86 -6.01 15.85 11.75
C ASP A 86 -4.68 15.36 12.37
N GLN A 87 -4.17 16.05 13.41
CA GLN A 87 -2.92 15.66 14.08
C GLN A 87 -2.99 14.26 14.69
N ILE A 88 -4.09 13.92 15.38
CA ILE A 88 -4.25 12.59 15.99
C ILE A 88 -4.35 11.53 14.89
N TYR A 89 -5.11 11.80 13.83
CA TYR A 89 -5.29 10.88 12.70
C TYR A 89 -3.95 10.61 12.01
N ASP A 90 -3.20 11.67 11.71
CA ASP A 90 -1.87 11.57 11.11
C ASP A 90 -0.90 10.81 12.01
N SER A 91 -0.92 11.09 13.32
CA SER A 91 -0.04 10.40 14.28
C SER A 91 -0.34 8.90 14.39
N MET A 92 -1.58 8.48 14.16
CA MET A 92 -1.98 7.07 14.28
C MET A 92 -1.84 6.29 12.98
N PHE A 93 -2.18 6.92 11.86
CA PHE A 93 -2.40 6.23 10.60
C PHE A 93 -1.36 6.58 9.53
N LEU A 94 -0.85 7.82 9.51
CA LEU A 94 0.31 8.19 8.67
C LEU A 94 1.64 7.67 9.25
N ILE A 95 1.77 7.53 10.58
CA ILE A 95 2.93 6.85 11.19
C ILE A 95 2.93 5.36 10.88
N LYS A 96 1.77 4.69 10.86
CA LYS A 96 1.66 3.28 10.42
C LYS A 96 2.00 3.10 8.94
N GLU A 97 1.59 4.01 8.05
CA GLU A 97 2.03 3.97 6.65
C GLU A 97 3.53 4.22 6.50
N LYS A 98 4.10 5.19 7.24
CA LYS A 98 5.55 5.44 7.23
C LYS A 98 6.35 4.31 7.87
N GLN A 99 5.84 3.64 8.91
CA GLN A 99 6.45 2.45 9.52
C GLN A 99 6.35 1.24 8.60
N ASN A 100 5.21 1.01 7.92
CA ASN A 100 5.10 -0.04 6.91
C ASN A 100 6.02 0.22 5.71
N GLN A 101 6.19 1.48 5.29
CA GLN A 101 7.19 1.86 4.30
C GLN A 101 8.62 1.70 4.83
N PHE A 102 8.88 2.03 6.10
CA PHE A 102 10.21 1.85 6.72
C PHE A 102 10.57 0.39 6.92
N ASP A 103 9.61 -0.45 7.29
CA ASP A 103 9.77 -1.89 7.47
C ASP A 103 9.93 -2.60 6.11
N SER A 104 9.22 -2.12 5.08
CA SER A 104 9.46 -2.48 3.68
C SER A 104 10.87 -2.09 3.24
N LEU A 105 11.27 -0.83 3.45
CA LEU A 105 12.60 -0.31 3.08
C LEU A 105 13.73 -1.00 3.85
N ASN A 106 13.52 -1.34 5.12
CA ASN A 106 14.48 -2.08 5.94
C ASN A 106 14.59 -3.54 5.48
N ASN A 107 13.48 -4.18 5.09
CA ASN A 107 13.48 -5.52 4.52
C ASN A 107 14.16 -5.54 3.14
N ASP A 108 13.86 -4.56 2.28
CA ASP A 108 14.49 -4.42 0.97
C ASP A 108 16.00 -4.15 1.09
N ARG A 109 16.40 -3.28 2.03
CA ARG A 109 17.81 -3.01 2.33
C ARG A 109 18.53 -4.23 2.88
N GLU A 110 17.90 -4.99 3.78
CA GLU A 110 18.46 -6.24 4.30
C GLU A 110 18.58 -7.29 3.19
N GLN A 111 17.57 -7.42 2.32
CA GLN A 111 17.60 -8.32 1.17
C GLN A 111 18.71 -7.97 0.19
N VAL A 112 18.90 -6.69 -0.13
CA VAL A 112 20.00 -6.21 -0.98
C VAL A 112 21.36 -6.46 -0.30
N HIS A 113 21.46 -6.25 1.00
CA HIS A 113 22.69 -6.52 1.75
C HIS A 113 23.04 -8.03 1.76
N GLN A 114 22.05 -8.90 1.98
CA GLN A 114 22.24 -10.35 1.90
C GLN A 114 22.62 -10.81 0.47
N LEU A 115 22.04 -10.19 -0.55
CA LEU A 115 22.40 -10.42 -1.95
C LEU A 115 23.86 -10.05 -2.23
N LEU A 116 24.31 -8.89 -1.73
CA LEU A 116 25.70 -8.43 -1.89
C LEU A 116 26.68 -9.38 -1.20
N LEU A 117 26.38 -9.82 0.03
CA LEU A 117 27.21 -10.80 0.75
C LEU A 117 27.29 -12.15 0.00
N GLN A 118 26.19 -12.61 -0.58
CA GLN A 118 26.20 -13.82 -1.41
C GLN A 118 26.98 -13.65 -2.71
N LEU A 119 26.88 -12.48 -3.35
CA LEU A 119 27.67 -12.14 -4.53
C LEU A 119 29.17 -12.15 -4.22
N GLU A 120 29.58 -11.52 -3.12
CA GLU A 120 30.98 -11.48 -2.69
C GLU A 120 31.53 -12.88 -2.41
N ASP A 121 30.77 -13.72 -1.69
CA ASP A 121 31.15 -15.12 -1.43
C ASP A 121 31.28 -15.94 -2.74
N TYR A 122 30.37 -15.76 -3.69
CA TYR A 122 30.43 -16.48 -4.97
C TYR A 122 31.53 -15.98 -5.89
N LEU A 123 31.80 -14.67 -5.90
CA LEU A 123 32.96 -14.12 -6.61
C LEU A 123 34.27 -14.66 -6.04
N GLN A 124 34.39 -14.69 -4.71
CA GLN A 124 35.59 -15.23 -4.06
C GLN A 124 35.79 -16.72 -4.34
N LYS A 125 34.70 -17.51 -4.36
CA LYS A 125 34.74 -18.92 -4.78
C LYS A 125 35.12 -19.07 -6.25
N ALA A 126 34.65 -18.18 -7.12
CA ALA A 126 34.98 -18.21 -8.53
C ALA A 126 36.46 -17.87 -8.78
N ASP A 127 36.98 -16.87 -8.06
CA ASP A 127 38.39 -16.49 -8.09
C ASP A 127 39.32 -17.61 -7.59
N ASN A 128 38.86 -18.37 -6.60
CA ASN A 128 39.57 -19.55 -6.10
C ASN A 128 39.41 -20.80 -7.00
N GLY A 129 38.66 -20.70 -8.11
CA GLY A 129 38.41 -21.79 -9.04
C GLY A 129 37.42 -22.85 -8.53
N GLU A 130 36.69 -22.57 -7.45
CA GLU A 130 35.68 -23.46 -6.88
C GLU A 130 34.34 -23.39 -7.64
N MET A 131 34.15 -22.36 -8.48
CA MET A 131 33.02 -22.23 -9.40
C MET A 131 33.36 -21.41 -10.65
N PHE A 132 32.54 -21.52 -11.70
CA PHE A 132 32.67 -20.65 -12.87
C PHE A 132 31.97 -19.31 -12.64
N HIS A 133 32.58 -18.22 -13.13
CA HIS A 133 31.99 -16.88 -13.09
C HIS A 133 30.62 -16.81 -13.76
N SER A 134 30.41 -17.59 -14.83
CA SER A 134 29.12 -17.72 -15.53
C SER A 134 28.00 -18.27 -14.65
N ASP A 135 28.33 -18.99 -13.58
CA ASP A 135 27.35 -19.71 -12.75
C ASP A 135 26.87 -18.87 -11.56
N ILE A 136 27.51 -17.74 -11.28
CA ILE A 136 27.24 -16.88 -10.11
C ILE A 136 25.79 -16.38 -10.13
N LEU A 137 25.37 -15.73 -11.22
CA LEU A 137 24.04 -15.15 -11.35
C LEU A 137 22.93 -16.20 -11.36
N SER A 138 23.21 -17.37 -11.94
CA SER A 138 22.29 -18.52 -11.97
C SER A 138 22.01 -19.08 -10.57
N ARG A 139 22.95 -18.97 -9.63
CA ARG A 139 22.83 -19.51 -8.25
C ARG A 139 22.19 -18.55 -7.26
N ILE A 140 22.30 -17.26 -7.50
CA ILE A 140 21.74 -16.21 -6.64
C ILE A 140 20.21 -16.28 -6.60
N GLY A 141 19.55 -16.78 -7.64
CA GLY A 141 18.10 -16.91 -7.63
C GLY A 141 17.42 -15.55 -7.47
N LEU A 142 17.77 -14.60 -8.34
CA LEU A 142 17.38 -13.18 -8.33
C LEU A 142 15.89 -12.94 -8.00
N ARG A 143 15.00 -13.85 -8.41
CA ARG A 143 13.56 -13.81 -8.10
C ARG A 143 13.23 -13.71 -6.61
N LYS A 144 14.10 -14.20 -5.73
CA LYS A 144 13.91 -14.14 -4.26
C LYS A 144 14.14 -12.76 -3.68
N PHE A 145 14.77 -11.86 -4.43
CA PHE A 145 15.13 -10.49 -4.02
C PHE A 145 14.26 -9.44 -4.72
N ILE A 146 13.18 -9.88 -5.35
CA ILE A 146 12.25 -9.01 -6.05
C ILE A 146 11.03 -8.78 -5.15
N PRO A 147 10.52 -7.54 -5.03
CA PRO A 147 9.36 -7.25 -4.21
C PRO A 147 8.16 -8.14 -4.52
N LYS A 148 7.40 -8.50 -3.47
CA LYS A 148 6.29 -9.48 -3.49
C LYS A 148 5.21 -9.23 -4.55
N HIS A 149 5.07 -8.00 -5.05
CA HIS A 149 4.08 -7.60 -6.04
C HIS A 149 4.68 -7.27 -7.42
N THR A 150 5.91 -7.71 -7.68
CA THR A 150 6.55 -7.51 -8.98
C THR A 150 6.15 -8.64 -9.92
N VAL A 151 5.51 -8.29 -11.02
CA VAL A 151 5.35 -9.18 -12.16
C VAL A 151 6.57 -8.99 -13.06
N LEU A 152 7.44 -9.99 -13.13
CA LEU A 152 8.58 -9.95 -14.04
C LEU A 152 8.10 -10.18 -15.48
N ALA A 153 8.39 -9.23 -16.36
CA ALA A 153 8.39 -9.49 -17.79
C ALA A 153 9.46 -10.53 -18.13
N THR A 154 9.26 -11.26 -19.23
CA THR A 154 10.30 -12.16 -19.74
C THR A 154 11.40 -11.30 -20.35
N THR A 155 12.59 -11.30 -19.76
CA THR A 155 13.76 -10.61 -20.31
C THR A 155 14.49 -11.53 -21.27
N TRP A 156 14.83 -11.05 -22.47
CA TRP A 156 15.69 -11.75 -23.42
C TRP A 156 17.03 -11.02 -23.52
N HIS A 157 18.14 -11.75 -23.52
CA HIS A 157 19.41 -11.16 -23.95
C HIS A 157 19.47 -11.16 -25.47
N ILE A 158 20.05 -10.13 -26.09
CA ILE A 158 20.17 -10.07 -27.56
C ILE A 158 20.92 -11.30 -28.09
N ASP A 159 21.95 -11.75 -27.37
CA ASP A 159 22.70 -12.95 -27.73
C ASP A 159 21.84 -14.22 -27.77
N ASP A 160 20.77 -14.31 -26.98
CA ASP A 160 19.88 -15.47 -26.93
C ASP A 160 19.04 -15.61 -28.21
N ILE A 161 18.85 -14.50 -28.93
CA ILE A 161 17.98 -14.41 -30.12
C ILE A 161 18.75 -13.97 -31.36
N ARG A 162 20.04 -13.66 -31.26
CA ARG A 162 20.83 -13.04 -32.33
C ARG A 162 20.87 -13.88 -33.60
N ASP A 163 20.91 -15.20 -33.44
CA ASP A 163 20.91 -16.20 -34.51
C ASP A 163 19.61 -16.22 -35.33
N ARG A 164 18.53 -15.63 -34.80
CA ARG A 164 17.22 -15.51 -35.47
C ARG A 164 17.14 -14.32 -36.42
N PHE A 165 18.11 -13.41 -36.38
CA PHE A 165 18.10 -12.19 -37.18
C PHE A 165 19.26 -12.16 -38.19
N PRO A 166 19.09 -11.47 -39.33
CA PRO A 166 20.17 -11.29 -40.30
C PRO A 166 21.43 -10.71 -39.66
N SER A 167 22.60 -11.13 -40.14
CA SER A 167 23.90 -10.61 -39.68
C SER A 167 24.10 -9.12 -40.00
N SER A 168 23.33 -8.57 -40.95
CA SER A 168 23.32 -7.16 -41.30
C SER A 168 22.58 -6.26 -40.30
N THR A 169 21.72 -6.83 -39.44
CA THR A 169 21.05 -6.07 -38.38
C THR A 169 22.03 -5.85 -37.25
N THR A 170 22.27 -4.60 -36.85
CA THR A 170 23.15 -4.30 -35.71
C THR A 170 22.43 -4.59 -34.40
N ASP A 171 23.20 -4.88 -33.35
CA ASP A 171 22.64 -5.15 -32.03
C ASP A 171 21.90 -3.90 -31.48
N ASP A 172 22.38 -2.69 -31.79
CA ASP A 172 21.68 -1.44 -31.46
C ASP A 172 20.31 -1.34 -32.13
N ALA A 173 20.21 -1.66 -33.42
CA ALA A 173 18.94 -1.62 -34.15
C ALA A 173 17.98 -2.71 -33.64
N LEU A 174 18.52 -3.85 -33.21
CA LEU A 174 17.74 -4.91 -32.58
C LEU A 174 17.22 -4.47 -31.20
N TYR A 175 18.08 -3.84 -30.40
CA TYR A 175 17.73 -3.31 -29.08
C TYR A 175 16.60 -2.29 -29.16
N ASP A 176 16.71 -1.30 -30.06
CA ASP A 176 15.70 -0.26 -30.23
C ASP A 176 14.35 -0.87 -30.60
N ALA A 177 14.33 -1.76 -31.59
CA ALA A 177 13.10 -2.41 -32.05
C ALA A 177 12.46 -3.32 -30.98
N LEU A 178 13.27 -4.06 -30.21
CA LEU A 178 12.78 -4.91 -29.13
C LEU A 178 12.27 -4.08 -27.94
N SER A 179 12.90 -2.94 -27.66
CA SER A 179 12.46 -2.02 -26.61
C SER A 179 11.11 -1.40 -26.95
N GLU A 180 10.86 -1.05 -28.22
CA GLU A 180 9.55 -0.60 -28.68
C GLU A 180 8.46 -1.68 -28.53
N ILE A 181 8.80 -2.94 -28.85
CA ILE A 181 7.89 -4.07 -28.67
C ILE A 181 7.58 -4.30 -27.19
N GLU A 182 8.60 -4.24 -26.32
CA GLU A 182 8.43 -4.40 -24.88
C GLU A 182 7.51 -3.32 -24.30
N ALA A 183 7.73 -2.05 -24.67
CA ALA A 183 6.87 -0.95 -24.26
C ALA A 183 5.41 -1.17 -24.71
N ALA A 184 5.19 -1.58 -25.96
CA ALA A 184 3.85 -1.86 -26.48
C ALA A 184 3.17 -3.05 -25.79
N LEU A 185 3.93 -4.10 -25.45
CA LEU A 185 3.43 -5.24 -24.67
C LEU A 185 3.11 -4.86 -23.23
N SER A 186 3.91 -3.98 -22.61
CA SER A 186 3.65 -3.45 -21.28
C SER A 186 2.35 -2.65 -21.24
N ASP A 187 2.16 -1.74 -22.21
CA ASP A 187 0.92 -0.96 -22.35
C ASP A 187 -0.30 -1.86 -22.58
N ALA A 188 -0.16 -2.89 -23.43
CA ALA A 188 -1.21 -3.86 -23.65
C ALA A 188 -1.52 -4.66 -22.38
N ALA A 189 -0.50 -5.13 -21.65
CA ALA A 189 -0.69 -5.85 -20.40
C ALA A 189 -1.42 -5.01 -19.34
N VAL A 190 -1.14 -3.70 -19.26
CA VAL A 190 -1.89 -2.79 -18.38
C VAL A 190 -3.34 -2.67 -18.84
N ARG A 191 -3.57 -2.41 -20.13
CA ARG A 191 -4.92 -2.21 -20.67
C ARG A 191 -5.80 -3.45 -20.54
N GLU A 192 -5.33 -4.60 -21.02
CA GLU A 192 -6.07 -5.86 -20.92
C GLU A 192 -6.16 -6.33 -19.46
N GLY A 193 -5.15 -6.02 -18.63
CA GLY A 193 -5.16 -6.26 -17.20
C GLY A 193 -6.33 -5.57 -16.50
N TRP A 194 -6.65 -4.33 -16.87
CA TRP A 194 -7.84 -3.62 -16.36
C TRP A 194 -9.13 -4.35 -16.68
N GLU A 195 -9.27 -4.88 -17.89
CA GLU A 195 -10.46 -5.64 -18.29
C GLU A 195 -10.60 -6.93 -17.48
N VAL A 196 -9.51 -7.69 -17.33
CA VAL A 196 -9.50 -8.94 -16.57
C VAL A 196 -9.76 -8.70 -15.08
N ILE A 197 -9.13 -7.68 -14.48
CA ILE A 197 -9.33 -7.32 -13.07
C ILE A 197 -10.79 -6.88 -12.85
N SER A 198 -11.35 -6.08 -13.77
CA SER A 198 -12.74 -5.64 -13.68
C SER A 198 -13.73 -6.80 -13.77
N LEU A 199 -13.45 -7.80 -14.61
CA LEU A 199 -14.26 -9.02 -14.70
C LEU A 199 -14.18 -9.88 -13.45
N LEU A 200 -12.98 -10.02 -12.85
CA LEU A 200 -12.79 -10.81 -11.64
C LEU A 200 -13.45 -10.16 -10.42
N ILE A 201 -13.26 -8.84 -10.23
CA ILE A 201 -13.89 -8.09 -9.13
C ILE A 201 -15.41 -7.99 -9.34
N GLY A 202 -15.86 -7.86 -10.60
CA GLY A 202 -17.29 -7.85 -10.94
C GLY A 202 -17.97 -9.21 -10.70
N ALA A 203 -17.26 -10.32 -10.92
CA ALA A 203 -17.79 -11.67 -10.69
C ALA A 203 -17.93 -12.01 -9.19
N GLU A 204 -17.02 -11.55 -8.34
CA GLU A 204 -17.11 -11.73 -6.87
C GLU A 204 -18.36 -11.05 -6.29
N HIS A 205 -18.78 -9.90 -6.84
CA HIS A 205 -19.99 -9.20 -6.39
C HIS A 205 -21.32 -9.86 -6.83
N ASP A 206 -21.30 -10.69 -7.87
CA ASP A 206 -22.49 -11.40 -8.34
C ASP A 206 -22.67 -12.77 -7.65
N GLU A 207 -21.60 -13.36 -7.10
CA GLU A 207 -21.68 -14.59 -6.30
C GLU A 207 -22.18 -14.34 -4.87
N GLU A 208 -21.91 -13.17 -4.28
CA GLU A 208 -22.48 -12.78 -2.97
C GLU A 208 -23.97 -12.41 -3.02
N ARG A 209 -24.57 -12.31 -4.22
CA ARG A 209 -26.00 -11.99 -4.43
C ARG A 209 -26.90 -13.19 -4.72
N LYS A 210 -26.39 -14.42 -4.61
CA LYS A 210 -27.17 -15.67 -4.72
C LYS A 210 -27.29 -16.37 -3.38
#